data_AF-A0A3D1T206-F1
#
_entry.id   AF-A0A3D1T206-F1
#
_cell.length_a   1.000
_cell.length_b   1.000
_cell.length_c   1.000
_cell.angle_alpha   90.00
_cell.angle_beta   90.00
_cell.angle_gamma   90.00
#
_symmetry.space_group_name_H-M   'P 1'
#
loop_
_entity.id
_entity.type
_entity.pdbx_description
1 polymer ?
#
loop_
_entity_poly.entity_id
_entity_poly.type
_entity_poly.pdbx_seq_one_letter_code
_entity_poly.pdbx_strand_id
1 'polypeptide(L)' 'MTTFRFSPRPNRAAEIHWQDWSKTAFDAARQADKPVLLNLTAVWCHWCHVMDETSWSDPEIIAALNENFIVVRVDADQ' A
#
# COMPACT_ATOMS: atom_id res chain seq x y z
N MET A 1 2.06 -3.03 15.95
CA MET A 1 3.22 -2.34 15.33
C MET A 1 2.94 -2.33 13.86
N THR A 2 2.57 -1.17 13.31
CA THR A 2 2.05 -1.07 11.94
C THR A 2 3.21 -1.31 10.97
N THR A 3 3.23 -2.47 10.32
CA THR A 3 4.28 -2.96 9.41
C THR A 3 4.60 -1.99 8.26
N PHE A 4 3.75 -0.99 7.99
CA PHE A 4 3.80 -0.17 6.79
C PHE A 4 4.08 1.32 7.03
N ARG A 5 4.79 1.69 8.10
CA ARG A 5 5.26 3.07 8.26
C ARG A 5 6.69 3.20 7.73
N PHE A 6 6.83 3.52 6.45
CA PHE A 6 8.14 3.74 5.81
C PHE A 6 8.62 5.18 5.97
N SER A 7 7.75 6.16 5.68
CA SER A 7 8.11 7.55 5.97
C SER A 7 8.21 7.81 7.49
N PRO A 8 9.30 8.47 7.95
CA PRO A 8 9.42 8.92 9.32
C PRO A 8 8.47 10.09 9.66
N ARG A 9 7.92 10.78 8.66
CA ARG A 9 7.00 11.92 8.86
C ARG A 9 5.56 11.45 9.07
N PRO A 10 4.72 12.24 9.76
CA PRO A 10 3.29 11.95 9.87
C PRO A 10 2.63 11.92 8.49
N ASN A 11 1.79 10.91 8.26
CA ASN A 11 1.08 10.70 7.00
C ASN A 11 -0.16 9.80 7.25
N ARG A 12 -0.99 9.60 6.23
CA ARG A 12 -2.23 8.83 6.26
C ARG A 12 -2.16 7.55 5.43
N ALA A 13 -0.98 7.15 4.94
CA ALA A 13 -0.81 5.97 4.11
C ALA A 13 -1.31 4.67 4.77
N ALA A 14 -1.33 4.61 6.10
CA ALA A 14 -1.86 3.46 6.84
C ALA A 14 -3.39 3.27 6.73
N GLU A 15 -4.13 4.24 6.19
CA GLU A 15 -5.58 4.15 5.98
C GLU A 15 -5.95 3.36 4.70
N ILE A 16 -4.97 3.09 3.84
CA ILE A 16 -5.11 2.14 2.74
C ILE A 16 -5.10 0.73 3.33
N HIS A 17 -5.98 -0.14 2.84
CA HIS A 17 -6.13 -1.53 3.25
C HIS A 17 -4.99 -2.43 2.71
N TRP A 18 -3.75 -2.08 3.03
CA TRP A 18 -2.56 -2.80 2.60
C TRP A 18 -2.60 -4.26 3.05
N GLN A 19 -2.25 -5.15 2.11
CA GLN A 19 -2.01 -6.56 2.38
C GLN A 19 -0.54 -6.90 2.12
N ASP A 20 -0.05 -7.91 2.84
CA ASP A 20 1.25 -8.50 2.56
C ASP A 20 1.23 -9.32 1.27
N TRP A 21 2.40 -9.48 0.64
CA TRP A 21 2.58 -10.41 -0.45
C TRP A 21 2.28 -11.85 0.00
N SER A 22 1.15 -12.38 -0.45
CA SER A 22 0.69 -13.69 -0.03
C SER A 22 -0.27 -14.30 -1.05
N LYS A 23 -0.35 -15.64 -1.07
CA LYS A 23 -1.36 -16.34 -1.88
C LYS A 23 -2.78 -15.86 -1.53
N THR A 24 -3.04 -15.58 -0.26
CA THR A 24 -4.33 -15.09 0.22
C THR A 24 -4.74 -13.76 -0.42
N ALA A 25 -3.81 -12.81 -0.57
CA ALA A 25 -4.09 -11.54 -1.24
C ALA A 25 -4.48 -11.75 -2.72
N PHE A 26 -3.77 -12.63 -3.43
CA PHE A 26 -4.09 -12.94 -4.82
C PHE A 26 -5.40 -13.74 -4.98
N ASP A 27 -5.71 -14.62 -4.03
CA ASP A 27 -7.00 -15.33 -4.01
C ASP A 27 -8.15 -14.36 -3.74
N ALA A 28 -7.97 -13.41 -2.81
CA ALA A 28 -8.95 -12.36 -2.54
C ALA A 28 -9.20 -11.48 -3.77
N ALA A 29 -8.15 -11.12 -4.52
CA ALA A 29 -8.28 -10.38 -5.78
C ALA A 29 -9.11 -11.13 -6.82
N ARG A 30 -8.87 -12.44 -6.98
CA ARG A 30 -9.66 -13.30 -7.87
C ARG A 30 -11.12 -13.41 -7.42
N GLN A 31 -11.36 -13.59 -6.12
CA GLN A 31 -12.71 -13.73 -5.58
C GLN A 31 -13.52 -12.42 -5.68
N ALA A 32 -12.86 -11.29 -5.47
CA ALA A 32 -13.48 -9.97 -5.54
C ALA A 32 -13.58 -9.41 -6.97
N ASP A 33 -13.00 -10.10 -7.96
CA ASP A 33 -12.84 -9.62 -9.34
C ASP A 33 -12.22 -8.22 -9.42
N LYS A 34 -11.17 -7.99 -8.61
CA LYS A 34 -10.45 -6.72 -8.53
C LYS A 34 -8.99 -6.87 -8.95
N PRO A 35 -8.42 -5.88 -9.66
CA PRO A 35 -6.99 -5.85 -9.92
C PRO A 35 -6.16 -5.75 -8.64
N VAL A 36 -4.94 -6.28 -8.70
CA VAL A 36 -3.93 -6.08 -7.65
C VAL A 36 -3.10 -4.85 -7.98
N LEU A 37 -3.02 -3.90 -7.05
CA LEU A 37 -2.01 -2.86 -7.10
C LEU A 37 -0.83 -3.30 -6.23
N LEU A 38 0.28 -3.62 -6.88
CA LEU A 38 1.52 -3.97 -6.21
C LEU A 38 2.38 -2.72 -6.02
N ASN A 39 2.61 -2.35 -4.76
CA ASN A 39 3.51 -1.28 -4.37
C ASN A 39 4.81 -1.86 -3.81
N LEU A 40 5.90 -1.74 -4.57
CA LEU A 40 7.25 -2.08 -4.13
C LEU A 40 7.89 -0.84 -3.49
N THR A 41 8.37 -0.98 -2.26
CA THR A 41 8.94 0.13 -1.48
C THR A 41 10.25 -0.30 -0.83
N ALA A 42 11.06 0.64 -0.36
CA ALA A 42 12.23 0.34 0.45
C ALA A 42 12.42 1.43 1.51
N VAL A 43 12.95 1.08 2.68
CA VAL A 43 13.12 2.03 3.81
C VAL A 43 14.10 3.17 3.48
N TRP A 44 15.06 2.94 2.59
CA TRP A 44 16.03 3.96 2.17
C TRP A 44 15.55 4.79 0.96
N CYS A 45 14.39 4.46 0.37
CA CYS A 45 13.90 5.10 -0.82
C CYS A 45 13.23 6.44 -0.50
N HIS A 46 13.92 7.54 -0.82
CA HIS A 46 13.39 8.90 -0.60
C HIS A 46 12.02 9.12 -1.26
N TRP A 47 11.84 8.70 -2.51
CA TRP A 47 10.58 8.91 -3.24
C TRP A 47 9.43 8.03 -2.74
N CYS A 48 9.74 6.89 -2.13
CA CYS A 48 8.76 6.05 -1.47
C CYS A 48 8.19 6.76 -0.24
N HIS A 49 9.04 7.49 0.50
CA HIS A 49 8.59 8.34 1.60
C HIS A 49 7.75 9.53 1.12
N VAL A 50 8.18 10.19 0.04
CA VAL A 50 7.40 11.28 -0.56
C VAL A 50 6.02 10.79 -1.00
N MET A 51 5.94 9.61 -1.62
CA MET A 51 4.66 9.01 -2.03
C MET A 51 3.77 8.64 -0.84
N ASP A 52 4.33 8.12 0.26
CA ASP A 52 3.61 7.91 1.53
C ASP A 52 3.03 9.21 2.08
N GLU A 53 3.85 10.27 2.11
CA GLU A 53 3.50 11.59 2.63
C GLU A 53 2.48 12.34 1.75
N THR A 54 2.39 11.99 0.47
CA THR A 54 1.56 12.67 -0.53
C THR A 54 0.47 11.75 -1.08
N SER A 55 0.71 11.04 -2.18
CA SER A 55 -0.30 10.26 -2.91
C SER A 55 -1.02 9.23 -2.05
N TRP A 56 -0.30 8.49 -1.21
CA TRP A 56 -0.92 7.49 -0.31
C TRP A 56 -1.61 8.11 0.90
N SER A 57 -1.43 9.41 1.13
CA SER A 57 -2.13 10.18 2.15
C SER A 57 -3.29 11.01 1.62
N ASP A 58 -3.49 11.03 0.30
CA ASP A 58 -4.60 11.76 -0.33
C ASP A 58 -5.93 11.01 -0.08
N PRO A 59 -6.95 11.67 0.51
CA PRO A 59 -8.22 11.02 0.83
C PRO A 59 -8.94 10.41 -0.37
N GLU A 60 -8.86 11.05 -1.55
CA GLU A 60 -9.53 10.57 -2.76
C GLU A 60 -8.81 9.33 -3.30
N ILE A 61 -7.47 9.33 -3.26
CA ILE A 61 -6.67 8.16 -3.63
C ILE A 61 -6.91 7.00 -2.66
N ILE A 62 -6.92 7.25 -1.34
CA ILE A 62 -7.19 6.22 -0.33
C ILE A 62 -8.55 5.55 -0.59
N ALA A 63 -9.60 6.36 -0.79
CA ALA A 63 -10.94 5.85 -1.08
C ALA A 63 -10.95 5.02 -2.37
N ALA A 64 -10.38 5.55 -3.45
CA ALA A 64 -10.32 4.87 -4.74
C ALA A 64 -9.56 3.54 -4.66
N LEU A 65 -8.45 3.49 -3.92
CA LEU A 65 -7.67 2.27 -3.73
C LEU A 65 -8.44 1.21 -2.93
N ASN A 66 -9.02 1.61 -1.81
CA ASN A 66 -9.77 0.72 -0.93
C ASN A 66 -11.03 0.16 -1.60
N GLU A 67 -11.64 0.93 -2.50
CA GLU A 67 -12.81 0.49 -3.25
C GLU A 67 -12.46 -0.40 -4.44
N ASN A 68 -11.42 -0.09 -5.21
CA ASN A 68 -11.24 -0.67 -6.54
C ASN A 68 -10.13 -1.72 -6.63
N PHE A 69 -9.25 -1.83 -5.63
CA PHE A 69 -8.05 -2.68 -5.73
C PHE A 69 -7.89 -3.60 -4.52
N ILE A 70 -7.20 -4.72 -4.75
CA ILE A 70 -6.44 -5.38 -3.68
C ILE A 70 -5.03 -4.78 -3.68
N VAL A 71 -4.75 -3.97 -2.68
CA VAL A 71 -3.49 -3.24 -2.54
C VAL A 71 -2.48 -4.07 -1.76
N VAL A 72 -1.39 -4.46 -2.41
CA VAL A 72 -0.31 -5.26 -1.82
C VAL A 72 0.93 -4.38 -1.70
N ARG A 73 1.54 -4.36 -0.51
CA ARG A 73 2.76 -3.60 -0.25
C ARG A 73 3.90 -4.53 0.12
N VAL A 74 5.06 -4.32 -0.48
CA VAL A 74 6.25 -5.15 -0.29
C VAL A 74 7.45 -4.25 -0.03
N ASP A 75 8.26 -4.64 0.95
CA ASP A 75 9.62 -4.10 1.11
C ASP A 75 10.56 -4.87 0.18
N ALA A 76 11.16 -4.17 -0.79
CA ALA A 76 11.96 -4.77 -1.86
C ALA A 76 13.28 -5.39 -1.37
N ASP A 77 13.70 -5.07 -0.14
CA ASP A 77 14.89 -5.64 0.48
C ASP A 77 14.59 -6.90 1.33
N GLN A 78 13.33 -7.34 1.39
CA GLN A 78 12.89 -8.50 2.17
C GLN A 78 12.62 -9.75 1.32
#